data_AF-A0A8E3MHG4-F1
#
_entry.id   AF-A0A8E3MHG4-F1
#
_cell.length_a   1.000
_cell.length_b   1.000
_cell.length_c   1.000
_cell.angle_alpha   90.00
_cell.angle_beta   90.00
_cell.angle_gamma   90.00
#
_symmetry.space_group_name_H-M   'P 1'
#
loop_
_entity.id
_entity.type
_entity.pdbx_description
1 polymer ?
#
loop_
_entity_poly.entity_id
_entity_poly.type
_entity_poly.pdbx_seq_one_letter_code
_entity_poly.pdbx_strand_id
1 'polypeptide(L)'
;MNKQLEEFLINSGHNGGDIGSAEKPSIWCCGIEWGGENINSESLQQFLATDEWKNIDGLDEMENCGNPTDQGICKVLAAVAGRKVEDYKAFAEEQQIWIKGAKTGYFKMNLFPLWFENTNVPWSKELKDIFGFADKKEYQNWCRQYRFPKMKELMQEHQPKLIIGFGKSHLNDFNLAFSDGNKQFYTNTIDDQEIYWKRENNTLLVVVPAVTGGAYSLISDQSKQEVGEFIRDLL
;
A
#
# COMPACT_ATOMS: atom_id res chain seq x y z
N MET A 1 1.83 -25.86 0.23
CA MET A 1 2.71 -24.82 0.80
C MET A 1 3.07 -25.19 2.23
N ASN A 2 4.29 -24.89 2.69
CA ASN A 2 4.65 -25.11 4.11
C ASN A 2 4.06 -23.99 5.00
N LYS A 3 3.99 -24.22 6.32
CA LYS A 3 3.37 -23.29 7.27
C LYS A 3 4.07 -21.91 7.33
N GLN A 4 5.40 -21.88 7.26
CA GLN A 4 6.16 -20.64 7.32
C GLN A 4 5.87 -19.74 6.10
N LEU A 5 5.77 -20.32 4.90
CA LEU A 5 5.43 -19.59 3.68
C LEU A 5 3.99 -19.07 3.71
N GLU A 6 3.07 -19.85 4.27
CA GLU A 6 1.69 -19.40 4.50
C GLU A 6 1.63 -18.19 5.45
N GLU A 7 2.30 -18.29 6.60
CA GLU A 7 2.40 -17.19 7.56
C GLU A 7 3.06 -15.96 6.93
N PHE A 8 4.09 -16.16 6.12
CA PHE A 8 4.76 -15.10 5.38
C PHE A 8 3.79 -14.41 4.41
N LEU A 9 3.05 -15.14 3.58
CA LEU A 9 2.11 -14.51 2.63
C LEU A 9 0.96 -13.76 3.34
N ILE A 10 0.55 -14.22 4.51
CA ILE A 10 -0.52 -13.55 5.28
C ILE A 10 0.01 -12.29 5.98
N ASN A 11 1.18 -12.36 6.61
CA ASN A 11 1.63 -11.35 7.57
C ASN A 11 2.73 -10.41 7.08
N SER A 12 3.30 -10.62 5.89
CA SER A 12 4.36 -9.76 5.36
C SER A 12 3.82 -8.59 4.52
N GLY A 13 4.68 -7.89 3.78
CA GLY A 13 4.28 -6.81 2.87
C GLY A 13 3.99 -5.48 3.56
N HIS A 14 4.41 -5.34 4.81
CA HIS A 14 4.45 -4.08 5.55
C HIS A 14 5.80 -3.42 5.27
N ASN A 15 5.79 -2.22 4.71
CA ASN A 15 6.99 -1.56 4.22
C ASN A 15 7.57 -0.56 5.22
N GLY A 16 6.81 -0.05 6.18
CA GLY A 16 7.31 1.01 7.05
C GLY A 16 6.22 1.78 7.77
N GLY A 17 6.62 2.42 8.88
CA GLY A 17 5.84 3.44 9.56
C GLY A 17 5.11 3.00 10.83
N ASP A 18 4.17 3.82 11.24
CA ASP A 18 3.31 3.65 12.43
C ASP A 18 1.91 3.27 11.97
N ILE A 19 1.51 2.01 12.23
CA ILE A 19 0.18 1.48 11.89
C ILE A 19 -0.93 2.20 12.66
N GLY A 20 -0.61 2.87 13.77
CA GLY A 20 -1.54 3.65 14.58
C GLY A 20 -2.38 2.80 15.54
N SER A 21 -3.35 3.45 16.19
CA SER A 21 -4.37 2.81 17.03
C SER A 21 -5.69 3.57 16.92
N ALA A 22 -6.76 3.04 17.50
CA ALA A 22 -8.04 3.73 17.55
C ALA A 22 -7.96 5.11 18.25
N GLU A 23 -7.07 5.28 19.25
CA GLU A 23 -6.84 6.54 19.95
C GLU A 23 -5.92 7.50 19.18
N LYS A 24 -5.06 6.96 18.32
CA LYS A 24 -4.11 7.73 17.48
C LYS A 24 -4.17 7.19 16.04
N PRO A 25 -5.25 7.47 15.30
CA PRO A 25 -5.47 6.88 13.98
C PRO A 25 -4.48 7.41 12.96
N SER A 26 -3.86 6.49 12.22
CA SER A 26 -2.84 6.78 11.20
C SER A 26 -3.45 6.92 9.79
N ILE A 27 -2.61 7.28 8.82
CA ILE A 27 -2.89 7.25 7.38
C ILE A 27 -2.13 6.08 6.75
N TRP A 28 -2.85 5.18 6.08
CA TRP A 28 -2.25 4.04 5.40
C TRP A 28 -2.11 4.31 3.90
N CYS A 29 -0.96 3.96 3.34
CA CYS A 29 -0.68 3.97 1.91
C CYS A 29 -0.46 2.54 1.44
N CYS A 30 -1.30 2.07 0.54
CA CYS A 30 -1.28 0.69 0.06
C CYS A 30 -0.99 0.64 -1.44
N GLY A 31 0.16 0.07 -1.81
CA GLY A 31 0.49 -0.26 -3.19
C GLY A 31 -0.03 -1.64 -3.60
N ILE A 32 0.27 -2.05 -4.83
CA ILE A 32 -0.11 -3.35 -5.38
C ILE A 32 0.89 -4.43 -4.94
N GLU A 33 2.14 -4.28 -5.37
CA GLU A 33 3.27 -5.21 -5.18
C GLU A 33 4.53 -4.38 -4.93
N TRP A 34 5.52 -4.98 -4.29
CA TRP A 34 6.82 -4.35 -4.11
C TRP A 34 7.56 -4.31 -5.45
N GLY A 35 8.17 -3.16 -5.77
CA GLY A 35 9.12 -3.03 -6.87
C GLY A 35 10.52 -3.48 -6.43
N GLY A 36 11.29 -4.06 -7.34
CA GLY A 36 12.67 -4.48 -7.06
C GLY A 36 13.16 -5.56 -8.01
N GLU A 37 14.25 -6.24 -7.69
CA GLU A 37 14.66 -7.42 -8.44
C GLU A 37 13.63 -8.53 -8.30
N ASN A 38 13.42 -9.33 -9.34
CA ASN A 38 12.46 -10.42 -9.27
C ASN A 38 12.84 -11.40 -8.17
N ILE A 39 11.85 -11.72 -7.32
CA ILE A 39 12.00 -12.73 -6.29
C ILE A 39 12.54 -14.05 -6.87
N ASN A 40 13.55 -14.59 -6.21
CA ASN A 40 14.09 -15.92 -6.43
C ASN A 40 14.24 -16.65 -5.08
N SER A 41 14.56 -17.95 -5.12
CA SER A 41 14.69 -18.78 -3.94
C SER A 41 15.72 -18.23 -2.96
N GLU A 42 16.85 -17.71 -3.43
CA GLU A 42 17.90 -17.18 -2.54
C GLU A 42 17.41 -15.93 -1.79
N SER A 43 16.90 -14.94 -2.52
CA SER A 43 16.35 -13.70 -1.95
C SER A 43 15.20 -13.97 -0.95
N LEU A 44 14.34 -14.94 -1.26
CA LEU A 44 13.25 -15.32 -0.37
C LEU A 44 13.75 -15.98 0.90
N GLN A 45 14.70 -16.92 0.80
CA GLN A 45 15.26 -17.59 1.98
C GLN A 45 16.01 -16.59 2.87
N GLN A 46 16.77 -15.66 2.28
CA GLN A 46 17.43 -14.59 3.01
C GLN A 46 16.40 -13.72 3.76
N PHE A 47 15.33 -13.29 3.09
CA PHE A 47 14.30 -12.46 3.71
C PHE A 47 13.51 -13.21 4.80
N LEU A 48 13.19 -14.49 4.59
CA LEU A 48 12.52 -15.30 5.61
C LEU A 48 13.36 -15.49 6.87
N ALA A 49 14.69 -15.50 6.73
CA ALA A 49 15.64 -15.69 7.83
C ALA A 49 15.81 -14.45 8.72
N THR A 50 15.43 -13.25 8.26
CA THR A 50 15.53 -12.03 9.08
C THR A 50 14.42 -11.92 10.12
N ASP A 51 13.33 -12.69 9.97
CA ASP A 51 12.09 -12.57 10.75
C ASP A 51 11.43 -11.17 10.70
N GLU A 52 11.98 -10.23 9.95
CA GLU A 52 11.47 -8.86 9.82
C GLU A 52 10.07 -8.82 9.20
N TRP A 53 9.77 -9.78 8.33
CA TRP A 53 8.45 -9.95 7.71
C TRP A 53 7.33 -10.22 8.73
N LYS A 54 7.65 -10.60 9.97
CA LYS A 54 6.70 -10.77 11.07
C LYS A 54 6.34 -9.45 11.74
N ASN A 55 7.15 -8.41 11.56
CA ASN A 55 6.90 -7.10 12.15
C ASN A 55 5.87 -6.34 11.31
N ILE A 56 4.80 -5.93 11.98
CA ILE A 56 3.79 -5.06 11.37
C ILE A 56 4.33 -3.63 11.28
N ASP A 57 5.02 -3.19 12.33
CA ASP A 57 5.64 -1.86 12.43
C ASP A 57 6.94 -1.76 11.61
N GLY A 58 6.85 -1.97 10.29
CA GLY A 58 7.88 -1.62 9.32
C GLY A 58 9.28 -2.21 9.50
N LEU A 59 10.18 -1.81 8.59
CA LEU A 59 11.63 -2.01 8.74
C LEU A 59 12.24 -0.77 9.42
N ASP A 60 13.31 -0.96 10.19
CA ASP A 60 14.07 0.14 10.79
C ASP A 60 14.76 0.97 9.68
N GLU A 61 14.63 2.29 9.76
CA GLU A 61 15.31 3.27 8.89
C GLU A 61 15.11 3.06 7.37
N MET A 62 13.91 3.36 6.85
CA MET A 62 13.78 3.67 5.42
C MET A 62 14.14 5.14 5.15
N GLU A 63 14.87 5.39 4.06
CA GLU A 63 14.98 6.75 3.51
C GLU A 63 13.58 7.30 3.21
N ASN A 64 13.22 8.41 3.85
CA ASN A 64 11.98 9.13 3.58
C ASN A 64 11.92 9.51 2.09
N CYS A 65 10.96 8.95 1.37
CA CYS A 65 10.69 9.30 -0.02
C CYS A 65 11.92 9.11 -0.95
N GLY A 66 12.74 8.07 -0.74
CA GLY A 66 13.99 7.85 -1.49
C GLY A 66 13.79 7.51 -2.97
N ASN A 67 12.77 6.70 -3.31
CA ASN A 67 12.47 6.31 -4.70
C ASN A 67 11.32 7.12 -5.33
N PRO A 68 11.18 7.17 -6.67
CA PRO A 68 10.16 7.97 -7.35
C PRO A 68 8.72 7.67 -6.93
N THR A 69 8.41 6.41 -6.61
CA THR A 69 7.08 6.02 -6.12
C THR A 69 6.82 6.64 -4.77
N ASP A 70 7.76 6.56 -3.83
CA ASP A 70 7.61 7.16 -2.52
C ASP A 70 7.58 8.69 -2.58
N GLN A 71 8.33 9.32 -3.48
CA GLN A 71 8.22 10.76 -3.74
C GLN A 71 6.81 11.13 -4.18
N GLY A 72 6.22 10.37 -5.10
CA GLY A 72 4.85 10.57 -5.55
C GLY A 72 3.82 10.42 -4.42
N ILE A 73 3.95 9.38 -3.58
CA ILE A 73 3.09 9.18 -2.40
C ILE A 73 3.23 10.35 -1.43
N CYS A 74 4.47 10.73 -1.08
CA CYS A 74 4.74 11.83 -0.15
C CYS A 74 4.19 13.17 -0.65
N LYS A 75 4.21 13.42 -1.98
CA LYS A 75 3.57 14.60 -2.59
C LYS A 75 2.07 14.64 -2.33
N VAL A 76 1.37 13.53 -2.60
CA VAL A 76 -0.07 13.43 -2.31
C VAL A 76 -0.33 13.63 -0.81
N LEU A 77 0.45 12.99 0.07
CA LEU A 77 0.30 13.15 1.52
C LEU A 77 0.56 14.59 1.99
N ALA A 78 1.52 15.30 1.41
CA ALA A 78 1.77 16.70 1.71
C ALA A 78 0.54 17.56 1.36
N ALA A 79 -0.06 17.33 0.20
CA ALA A 79 -1.30 18.00 -0.21
C ALA A 79 -2.49 17.64 0.68
N VAL A 80 -2.63 16.38 1.11
CA VAL A 80 -3.62 15.97 2.13
C VAL A 80 -3.43 16.74 3.44
N ALA A 81 -2.18 16.98 3.84
CA ALA A 81 -1.85 17.77 5.03
C ALA A 81 -1.99 19.30 4.81
N GLY A 82 -2.47 19.75 3.64
CA GLY A 82 -2.65 21.15 3.30
C GLY A 82 -1.38 21.90 2.90
N ARG A 83 -0.32 21.16 2.54
CA ARG A 83 0.92 21.73 2.00
C ARG A 83 0.92 21.68 0.47
N LYS A 84 1.91 22.33 -0.13
CA LYS A 84 2.18 22.20 -1.54
C LYS A 84 2.99 20.93 -1.82
N VAL A 85 2.77 20.28 -2.95
CA VAL A 85 3.51 19.07 -3.37
C VAL A 85 5.01 19.32 -3.47
N GLU A 86 5.48 20.53 -3.76
CA GLU A 86 6.91 20.86 -3.78
C GLU A 86 7.57 20.74 -2.39
N ASP A 87 6.79 20.90 -1.32
CA ASP A 87 7.26 20.84 0.07
C ASP A 87 7.31 19.41 0.63
N TYR A 88 7.06 18.39 -0.20
CA TYR A 88 6.91 17.00 0.25
C TYR A 88 8.10 16.45 1.04
N LYS A 89 9.32 16.90 0.73
CA LYS A 89 10.54 16.45 1.45
C LYS A 89 10.56 16.97 2.89
N ALA A 90 10.35 18.28 3.05
CA ALA A 90 10.30 18.92 4.36
C ALA A 90 9.13 18.36 5.19
N PHE A 91 7.98 18.15 4.54
CA PHE A 91 6.84 17.48 5.15
C PHE A 91 7.19 16.06 5.62
N ALA A 92 7.82 15.25 4.77
CA ALA A 92 8.15 13.86 5.11
C ALA A 92 9.16 13.76 6.26
N GLU A 93 10.15 14.65 6.29
CA GLU A 93 11.12 14.76 7.38
C GLU A 93 10.45 15.19 8.70
N GLU A 94 9.65 16.26 8.67
CA GLU A 94 8.95 16.78 9.85
C GLU A 94 7.96 15.76 10.43
N GLN A 95 7.25 15.06 9.58
CA GLN A 95 6.30 14.04 9.99
C GLN A 95 6.98 12.71 10.31
N GLN A 96 8.23 12.50 9.91
CA GLN A 96 8.91 11.20 10.02
C GLN A 96 8.10 10.08 9.31
N ILE A 97 7.70 10.33 8.06
CA ILE A 97 6.91 9.38 7.27
C ILE A 97 7.68 8.06 7.10
N TRP A 98 6.99 6.92 7.20
CA TRP A 98 7.57 5.56 7.15
C TRP A 98 8.51 5.20 8.31
N ILE A 99 8.72 6.09 9.28
CA ILE A 99 9.55 5.81 10.45
C ILE A 99 8.72 5.16 11.55
N LYS A 100 9.21 4.03 12.06
CA LYS A 100 8.61 3.30 13.18
C LYS A 100 8.57 4.17 14.43
N GLY A 101 7.42 4.17 15.12
CA GLY A 101 7.25 4.93 16.36
C GLY A 101 7.25 6.45 16.19
N ALA A 102 7.11 6.95 14.96
CA ALA A 102 6.97 8.36 14.69
C ALA A 102 5.81 8.97 15.48
N LYS A 103 5.95 10.25 15.85
CA LYS A 103 4.85 10.98 16.51
C LYS A 103 3.64 11.14 15.59
N THR A 104 3.84 11.04 14.29
CA THR A 104 2.80 11.18 13.28
C THR A 104 2.52 9.80 12.65
N GLY A 105 1.24 9.46 12.50
CA GLY A 105 0.82 8.12 12.10
C GLY A 105 0.74 7.98 10.58
N TYR A 106 1.78 7.42 9.96
CA TYR A 106 1.77 7.05 8.54
C TYR A 106 2.29 5.62 8.39
N PHE A 107 1.57 4.80 7.63
CA PHE A 107 1.87 3.39 7.44
C PHE A 107 1.90 3.02 5.96
N LYS A 108 2.84 2.18 5.54
CA LYS A 108 2.96 1.74 4.15
C LYS A 108 2.88 0.22 4.06
N MET A 109 2.10 -0.28 3.11
CA MET A 109 1.98 -1.71 2.83
C MET A 109 1.65 -2.00 1.36
N ASN A 110 1.61 -3.28 0.99
CA ASN A 110 1.15 -3.74 -0.32
C ASN A 110 0.02 -4.77 -0.21
N LEU A 111 -0.90 -4.77 -1.19
CA LEU A 111 -1.95 -5.79 -1.32
C LEU A 111 -1.35 -7.18 -1.42
N PHE A 112 -0.36 -7.35 -2.30
CA PHE A 112 0.31 -8.62 -2.54
C PHE A 112 1.74 -8.57 -1.95
N PRO A 113 2.11 -9.55 -1.11
CA PRO A 113 3.36 -9.51 -0.34
C PRO A 113 4.62 -9.85 -1.14
N LEU A 114 4.49 -10.45 -2.33
CA LEU A 114 5.64 -10.81 -3.15
C LEU A 114 6.12 -9.59 -3.94
N TRP A 115 7.43 -9.54 -4.19
CA TRP A 115 8.08 -8.45 -4.92
C TRP A 115 8.48 -8.89 -6.33
N PHE A 116 8.28 -7.98 -7.27
CA PHE A 116 8.59 -8.16 -8.68
C PHE A 116 9.13 -6.85 -9.25
N GLU A 117 9.88 -6.92 -10.33
CA GLU A 117 10.32 -5.72 -11.04
C GLU A 117 9.15 -4.91 -11.58
N ASN A 118 8.08 -5.61 -11.98
CA ASN A 118 6.81 -5.02 -12.37
C ASN A 118 5.68 -6.05 -12.23
N THR A 119 4.43 -5.59 -12.37
CA THR A 119 3.25 -6.44 -12.20
C THR A 119 3.06 -7.50 -13.30
N ASN A 120 3.75 -7.37 -14.45
CA ASN A 120 3.60 -8.25 -15.61
C ASN A 120 4.65 -9.38 -15.68
N VAL A 121 5.45 -9.57 -14.64
CA VAL A 121 6.47 -10.62 -14.59
C VAL A 121 5.80 -12.01 -14.63
N PRO A 122 6.23 -12.92 -15.53
CA PRO A 122 5.72 -14.27 -15.58
C PRO A 122 5.94 -15.04 -14.28
N TRP A 123 4.97 -15.85 -13.89
CA TRP A 123 5.13 -16.76 -12.75
C TRP A 123 6.18 -17.82 -13.07
N SER A 124 7.33 -17.78 -12.39
CA SER A 124 8.47 -18.62 -12.71
C SER A 124 8.25 -20.07 -12.23
N LYS A 125 8.98 -21.01 -12.84
CA LYS A 125 9.01 -22.40 -12.36
C LYS A 125 9.48 -22.48 -10.90
N GLU A 126 10.46 -21.65 -10.54
CA GLU A 126 11.00 -21.57 -9.19
C GLU A 126 9.93 -21.15 -8.17
N LEU A 127 9.11 -20.13 -8.49
CA LEU A 127 8.00 -19.72 -7.63
C LEU A 127 6.92 -20.80 -7.50
N LYS A 128 6.64 -21.52 -8.59
CA LYS A 128 5.76 -22.69 -8.55
C LYS A 128 6.32 -23.79 -7.64
N ASP A 129 7.62 -24.08 -7.73
CA ASP A 129 8.25 -25.12 -6.91
C ASP A 129 8.28 -24.72 -5.42
N ILE A 130 8.42 -23.43 -5.10
CA ILE A 130 8.42 -22.90 -3.73
C ILE A 130 7.01 -22.84 -3.12
N PHE A 131 6.09 -22.13 -3.78
CA PHE A 131 4.78 -21.80 -3.20
C PHE A 131 3.70 -22.83 -3.57
N GLY A 132 3.88 -23.55 -4.68
CA GLY A 132 2.93 -24.55 -5.17
C GLY A 132 1.83 -23.97 -6.07
N PHE A 133 1.81 -22.66 -6.32
CA PHE A 133 0.84 -22.04 -7.23
C PHE A 133 1.21 -22.31 -8.69
N ALA A 134 0.24 -22.70 -9.50
CA ALA A 134 0.42 -22.96 -10.92
C ALA A 134 0.75 -21.68 -11.70
N ASP A 135 0.15 -20.55 -11.31
CA ASP A 135 0.36 -19.24 -11.92
C ASP A 135 0.15 -18.08 -10.93
N LYS A 136 0.40 -16.85 -11.39
CA LYS A 136 0.24 -15.62 -10.60
C LYS A 136 -1.21 -15.36 -10.20
N LYS A 137 -2.19 -15.81 -11.01
CA LYS A 137 -3.61 -15.62 -10.72
C LYS A 137 -4.04 -16.49 -9.55
N GLU A 138 -3.56 -17.73 -9.49
CA GLU A 138 -3.80 -18.63 -8.36
C GLU A 138 -3.23 -18.05 -7.06
N TYR A 139 -1.99 -17.55 -7.10
CA TYR A 139 -1.39 -16.80 -6.00
C TYR A 139 -2.25 -15.62 -5.54
N GLN A 140 -2.68 -14.76 -6.47
CA GLN A 140 -3.49 -13.59 -6.12
C GLN A 140 -4.86 -13.99 -5.55
N ASN A 141 -5.49 -15.04 -6.07
CA ASN A 141 -6.73 -15.58 -5.52
C ASN A 141 -6.54 -16.12 -4.11
N TRP A 142 -5.42 -16.79 -3.85
CA TRP A 142 -5.06 -17.21 -2.51
C TRP A 142 -4.91 -16.01 -1.56
N CYS A 143 -4.23 -14.93 -1.98
CA CYS A 143 -4.14 -13.70 -1.19
C CYS A 143 -5.52 -13.08 -0.92
N ARG A 144 -6.42 -13.04 -1.92
CA ARG A 144 -7.80 -12.58 -1.73
C ARG A 144 -8.55 -13.40 -0.68
N GLN A 145 -8.29 -14.70 -0.60
CA GLN A 145 -8.97 -15.61 0.31
C GLN A 145 -8.40 -15.57 1.74
N TYR A 146 -7.10 -15.39 1.92
CA TYR A 146 -6.43 -15.57 3.21
C TYR A 146 -5.72 -14.32 3.74
N ARG A 147 -5.08 -13.54 2.87
CA ARG A 147 -4.38 -12.31 3.28
C ARG A 147 -5.32 -11.13 3.44
N PHE A 148 -6.21 -10.89 2.48
CA PHE A 148 -7.12 -9.73 2.50
C PHE A 148 -8.03 -9.72 3.75
N PRO A 149 -8.56 -10.86 4.23
CA PRO A 149 -9.22 -10.91 5.52
C PRO A 149 -8.33 -10.43 6.67
N LYS A 150 -7.03 -10.79 6.68
CA LYS A 150 -6.10 -10.32 7.71
C LYS A 150 -5.87 -8.80 7.63
N MET A 151 -5.75 -8.25 6.43
CA MET A 151 -5.65 -6.79 6.23
C MET A 151 -6.90 -6.06 6.74
N LYS A 152 -8.08 -6.66 6.53
CA LYS A 152 -9.35 -6.15 7.05
C LYS A 152 -9.42 -6.20 8.57
N GLU A 153 -8.94 -7.27 9.19
CA GLU A 153 -8.82 -7.36 10.66
C GLU A 153 -7.92 -6.23 11.19
N LEU A 154 -6.75 -6.01 10.57
CA LEU A 154 -5.86 -4.91 10.97
C LEU A 154 -6.56 -3.56 10.84
N MET A 155 -7.30 -3.31 9.75
CA MET A 155 -8.04 -2.06 9.57
C MET A 155 -9.11 -1.87 10.65
N GLN A 156 -9.83 -2.93 11.02
CA GLN A 156 -10.83 -2.90 12.08
C GLN A 156 -10.23 -2.67 13.48
N GLU A 157 -9.06 -3.24 13.72
CA GLU A 157 -8.31 -3.12 14.98
C GLU A 157 -7.71 -1.72 15.16
N HIS A 158 -6.97 -1.24 14.16
CA HIS A 158 -6.20 0.01 14.25
C HIS A 158 -6.98 1.25 13.82
N GLN A 159 -8.13 1.09 13.16
CA GLN A 159 -9.04 2.15 12.72
C GLN A 159 -8.32 3.36 12.07
N PRO A 160 -7.54 3.16 11.00
CA PRO A 160 -6.90 4.27 10.31
C PRO A 160 -7.94 5.29 9.87
N LYS A 161 -7.61 6.59 9.96
CA LYS A 161 -8.55 7.64 9.50
C LYS A 161 -8.66 7.67 7.97
N LEU A 162 -7.60 7.26 7.29
CA LEU A 162 -7.48 7.27 5.84
C LEU A 162 -6.67 6.06 5.35
N ILE A 163 -7.14 5.40 4.30
CA ILE A 163 -6.39 4.44 3.51
C ILE A 163 -6.38 4.93 2.05
N ILE A 164 -5.19 5.08 1.47
CA ILE A 164 -5.00 5.42 0.06
C ILE A 164 -4.44 4.20 -0.69
N GLY A 165 -5.23 3.64 -1.59
CA GLY A 165 -4.83 2.58 -2.52
C GLY A 165 -4.27 3.17 -3.81
N PHE A 166 -3.02 2.87 -4.16
CA PHE A 166 -2.35 3.34 -5.36
C PHE A 166 -2.39 2.26 -6.46
N GLY A 167 -3.29 2.43 -7.43
CA GLY A 167 -3.43 1.51 -8.56
C GLY A 167 -4.89 1.16 -8.85
N LYS A 168 -5.62 2.06 -9.50
CA LYS A 168 -7.07 1.91 -9.81
C LYS A 168 -7.46 0.61 -10.53
N SER A 169 -6.55 -0.05 -11.26
CA SER A 169 -6.79 -1.37 -11.86
C SER A 169 -7.05 -2.47 -10.83
N HIS A 170 -6.81 -2.21 -9.54
CA HIS A 170 -7.04 -3.12 -8.41
C HIS A 170 -8.11 -2.59 -7.45
N LEU A 171 -9.03 -1.75 -7.94
CA LEU A 171 -10.15 -1.22 -7.17
C LEU A 171 -10.92 -2.30 -6.38
N ASN A 172 -11.23 -3.43 -7.05
CA ASN A 172 -11.92 -4.55 -6.40
C ASN A 172 -11.07 -5.22 -5.30
N ASP A 173 -9.75 -5.27 -5.47
CA ASP A 173 -8.86 -5.87 -4.47
C ASP A 173 -8.74 -4.96 -3.23
N PHE A 174 -8.62 -3.64 -3.41
CA PHE A 174 -8.71 -2.68 -2.31
C PHE A 174 -10.05 -2.74 -1.58
N ASN A 175 -11.15 -2.93 -2.33
CA ASN A 175 -12.48 -3.10 -1.76
C ASN A 175 -12.56 -4.34 -0.85
N LEU A 176 -12.02 -5.47 -1.32
CA LEU A 176 -12.00 -6.72 -0.58
C LEU A 176 -11.08 -6.65 0.66
N ALA A 177 -9.92 -5.99 0.53
CA ALA A 177 -8.94 -5.87 1.61
C ALA A 177 -9.36 -4.92 2.74
N PHE A 178 -10.10 -3.85 2.43
CA PHE A 178 -10.35 -2.75 3.36
C PHE A 178 -11.83 -2.38 3.56
N SER A 179 -12.75 -3.18 3.05
CA SER A 179 -14.20 -2.93 3.21
C SER A 179 -15.02 -4.23 3.23
N ASP A 180 -16.34 -4.11 3.22
CA ASP A 180 -17.30 -5.22 3.15
C ASP A 180 -17.43 -5.85 1.76
N GLY A 181 -16.71 -5.32 0.75
CA GLY A 181 -16.76 -5.78 -0.64
C GLY A 181 -18.03 -5.38 -1.40
N ASN A 182 -19.07 -4.91 -0.70
CA ASN A 182 -20.43 -4.74 -1.24
C ASN A 182 -20.79 -3.27 -1.46
N LYS A 183 -20.24 -2.35 -0.66
CA LYS A 183 -20.49 -0.91 -0.83
C LYS A 183 -19.83 -0.38 -2.10
N GLN A 184 -20.65 0.26 -2.95
CA GLN A 184 -20.18 0.96 -4.14
C GLN A 184 -19.30 2.16 -3.77
N PHE A 185 -18.32 2.43 -4.62
CA PHE A 185 -17.49 3.63 -4.52
C PHE A 185 -18.22 4.82 -5.15
N TYR A 186 -18.08 5.98 -4.54
CA TYR A 186 -18.24 7.24 -5.25
C TYR A 186 -17.08 7.42 -6.22
N THR A 187 -17.33 8.08 -7.34
CA THR A 187 -16.32 8.34 -8.38
C THR A 187 -16.28 9.83 -8.66
N ASN A 188 -15.08 10.40 -8.65
CA ASN A 188 -14.79 11.77 -9.06
C ASN A 188 -13.71 11.75 -10.13
N THR A 189 -13.76 12.69 -11.06
CA THR A 189 -12.70 12.87 -12.05
C THR A 189 -11.88 14.11 -11.69
N ILE A 190 -10.57 13.94 -11.57
CA ILE A 190 -9.60 15.00 -11.29
C ILE A 190 -8.48 14.86 -12.32
N ASP A 191 -8.23 15.92 -13.10
CA ASP A 191 -7.24 15.93 -14.17
C ASP A 191 -7.32 14.69 -15.08
N ASP A 192 -8.53 14.42 -15.59
CA ASP A 192 -8.90 13.25 -16.42
C ASP A 192 -8.64 11.87 -15.77
N GLN A 193 -8.35 11.82 -14.48
CA GLN A 193 -8.20 10.59 -13.71
C GLN A 193 -9.39 10.34 -12.80
N GLU A 194 -9.92 9.12 -12.86
CA GLU A 194 -10.93 8.65 -11.92
C GLU A 194 -10.32 8.35 -10.55
N ILE A 195 -10.93 8.94 -9.54
CA ILE A 195 -10.66 8.76 -8.13
C ILE A 195 -11.89 8.12 -7.50
N TYR A 196 -11.67 7.00 -6.82
CA TYR A 196 -12.73 6.22 -6.21
C TYR A 196 -12.65 6.37 -4.70
N TRP A 197 -13.76 6.63 -4.03
CA TRP A 197 -13.72 6.70 -2.56
C TRP A 197 -15.01 6.21 -1.90
N LYS A 198 -14.90 5.82 -0.64
CA LYS A 198 -16.03 5.53 0.25
C LYS A 198 -15.60 5.58 1.71
N ARG A 199 -16.57 5.64 2.62
CA ARG A 199 -16.33 5.51 4.06
C ARG A 199 -16.70 4.11 4.54
N GLU A 200 -15.77 3.46 5.21
CA GLU A 200 -15.99 2.23 5.97
C GLU A 200 -15.84 2.55 7.45
N ASN A 201 -16.96 2.66 8.17
CA ASN A 201 -16.99 3.17 9.54
C ASN A 201 -16.30 4.56 9.63
N ASN A 202 -15.29 4.68 10.48
CA ASN A 202 -14.51 5.91 10.67
C ASN A 202 -13.34 6.06 9.68
N THR A 203 -13.13 5.09 8.81
CA THR A 203 -12.03 5.06 7.84
C THR A 203 -12.50 5.55 6.47
N LEU A 204 -11.83 6.57 5.93
CA LEU A 204 -11.98 6.94 4.52
C LEU A 204 -11.08 6.03 3.67
N LEU A 205 -11.65 5.28 2.73
CA LEU A 205 -10.91 4.52 1.73
C LEU A 205 -10.95 5.27 0.41
N VAL A 206 -9.78 5.63 -0.12
CA VAL A 206 -9.62 6.27 -1.43
C VAL A 206 -8.71 5.41 -2.29
N VAL A 207 -9.11 5.15 -3.54
CA VAL A 207 -8.30 4.47 -4.55
C VAL A 207 -8.03 5.44 -5.69
N VAL A 208 -6.74 5.65 -5.94
CA VAL A 208 -6.22 6.58 -6.94
C VAL A 208 -5.41 5.81 -8.00
N PRO A 209 -5.15 6.40 -9.18
CA PRO A 209 -4.14 5.83 -10.08
C PRO A 209 -2.77 5.72 -9.40
N ALA A 210 -1.89 4.88 -9.96
CA ALA A 210 -0.50 4.81 -9.48
C ALA A 210 0.18 6.19 -9.59
N VAL A 211 1.14 6.49 -8.73
CA VAL A 211 1.88 7.78 -8.73
C VAL A 211 3.11 7.79 -9.66
N THR A 212 3.44 6.62 -10.21
CA THR A 212 4.51 6.41 -11.19
C THR A 212 3.97 5.50 -12.31
N GLY A 213 4.63 5.49 -13.47
CA GLY A 213 4.25 4.66 -14.62
C GLY A 213 3.84 5.45 -15.86
N GLY A 214 2.96 4.86 -16.67
CA GLY A 214 2.53 5.40 -17.97
C GLY A 214 1.40 6.45 -17.87
N ALA A 215 0.84 6.84 -19.03
CA ALA A 215 -0.07 7.98 -19.17
C ALA A 215 -1.35 7.97 -18.30
N TYR A 216 -1.67 6.84 -17.65
CA TYR A 216 -2.83 6.69 -16.76
C TYR A 216 -2.47 6.83 -15.27
N SER A 217 -1.25 7.23 -14.95
CA SER A 217 -0.75 7.47 -13.59
C SER A 217 -0.85 8.96 -13.22
N LEU A 218 -0.83 9.26 -11.92
CA LEU A 218 -0.76 10.62 -11.37
C LEU A 218 0.67 11.19 -11.51
N ILE A 219 1.12 11.40 -12.74
CA ILE A 219 2.52 11.78 -13.02
C ILE A 219 2.78 13.25 -12.72
N SER A 220 1.82 14.14 -13.02
CA SER A 220 2.04 15.58 -12.85
C SER A 220 1.92 15.99 -11.38
N ASP A 221 2.63 17.04 -10.99
CA ASP A 221 2.55 17.59 -9.64
C ASP A 221 1.21 18.29 -9.39
N GLN A 222 0.61 18.89 -10.44
CA GLN A 222 -0.74 19.42 -10.39
C GLN A 222 -1.77 18.34 -10.04
N SER A 223 -1.78 17.20 -10.73
CA SER A 223 -2.73 16.11 -10.44
C SER A 223 -2.55 15.58 -9.01
N LYS A 224 -1.31 15.47 -8.53
CA LYS A 224 -1.03 15.04 -7.14
C LYS A 224 -1.53 16.06 -6.12
N GLN A 225 -1.39 17.36 -6.40
CA GLN A 225 -1.89 18.45 -5.56
C GLN A 225 -3.42 18.40 -5.48
N GLU A 226 -4.10 18.40 -6.63
CA GLU A 226 -5.57 18.41 -6.70
C GLU A 226 -6.18 17.15 -6.05
N VAL A 227 -5.58 15.98 -6.26
CA VAL A 227 -6.02 14.74 -5.60
C VAL A 227 -5.81 14.80 -4.08
N GLY A 228 -4.67 15.30 -3.61
CA GLY A 228 -4.42 15.42 -2.17
C GLY A 228 -5.37 16.42 -1.49
N GLU A 229 -5.64 17.55 -2.14
CA GLU A 229 -6.62 18.54 -1.67
C GLU A 229 -8.04 17.97 -1.64
N PHE A 230 -8.44 17.24 -2.67
CA PHE A 230 -9.72 16.54 -2.68
C PHE A 230 -9.85 15.54 -1.53
N ILE A 231 -8.82 14.73 -1.28
CA ILE A 231 -8.82 13.77 -0.17
C ILE A 231 -8.91 14.50 1.18
N ARG A 232 -8.19 15.63 1.34
CA ARG A 232 -8.27 16.45 2.55
C ARG A 232 -9.69 16.94 2.79
N ASP A 233 -10.36 17.44 1.76
CA ASP A 233 -11.71 18.00 1.88
C ASP A 233 -12.76 16.90 2.16
N LEU A 234 -12.43 15.63 1.88
CA LEU A 234 -13.23 14.47 2.25
C LEU A 234 -13.04 14.01 3.70
N LEU A 235 -11.95 14.38 4.39
CA LEU A 235 -11.62 13.88 5.74
C LEU A 235 -12.48 14.54 6.82
#